data_AF-A0A934NH05-F1
#
_entry.id   AF-A0A934NH05-F1
#
_cell.length_a   1.000
_cell.length_b   1.000
_cell.length_c   1.000
_cell.angle_alpha   90.00
_cell.angle_beta   90.00
_cell.angle_gamma   90.00
#
_symmetry.space_group_name_H-M   'P 1'
#
loop_
_entity.id
_entity.type
_entity.pdbx_description
1 polymer ?
#
loop_
_entity_poly.entity_id
_entity_poly.type
_entity_poly.pdbx_seq_one_letter_code
_entity_poly.pdbx_strand_id
1 'polypeptide(L)'
;MAPRRRPRLAERWEALSTAVQVAISFPPLAILLFAANLGPFNQPLWRSILYGILEGGVLTGLLLTATASERAKRRNPEEGSNQPR
;
A
#
# COMPACT_ATOMS: atom_id res chain seq x y z
N MET A 1 3.77 28.62 6.72
CA MET A 1 3.85 27.15 6.84
C MET A 1 5.19 26.70 6.28
N ALA A 2 6.10 26.16 7.10
CA ALA A 2 7.38 25.65 6.60
C ALA A 2 7.15 24.39 5.75
N PRO A 3 7.87 24.20 4.62
CA PRO A 3 7.74 22.98 3.83
C PRO A 3 8.13 21.78 4.69
N ARG A 4 7.19 20.85 4.92
CA ARG A 4 7.48 19.59 5.62
C ARG A 4 8.55 18.85 4.83
N ARG A 5 9.77 18.82 5.36
CA ARG A 5 10.91 18.15 4.74
C ARG A 5 10.53 16.68 4.50
N ARG A 6 10.67 16.23 3.26
CA ARG A 6 10.28 14.88 2.87
C ARG A 6 11.08 13.85 3.69
N PRO A 7 10.46 12.79 4.21
CA PRO A 7 11.22 11.63 4.65
C PRO A 7 11.91 11.04 3.42
N ARG A 8 13.24 11.03 3.40
CA ARG A 8 14.06 10.56 2.26
C ARG A 8 13.64 9.18 1.74
N LEU A 9 13.09 8.34 2.61
CA LEU A 9 12.63 7.00 2.27
C LEU A 9 11.36 7.01 1.39
N ALA A 10 10.41 7.90 1.67
CA ALA A 10 9.16 8.00 0.91
C ALA A 10 9.42 8.42 -0.54
N GLU A 11 10.34 9.36 -0.77
CA GLU A 11 10.76 9.73 -2.13
C GLU A 11 11.37 8.58 -2.89
N ARG A 12 12.25 7.81 -2.23
CA ARG A 12 12.91 6.66 -2.83
C ARG A 12 11.91 5.57 -3.18
N TRP A 13 10.89 5.38 -2.34
CA TRP A 13 9.79 4.46 -2.59
C TRP A 13 8.94 4.89 -3.79
N GLU A 14 8.49 6.14 -3.82
CA GLU A 14 7.68 6.70 -4.92
C GLU A 14 8.42 6.73 -6.27
N ALA A 15 9.76 6.73 -6.25
CA ALA A 15 10.59 6.65 -7.46
C ALA A 15 10.66 5.24 -8.08
N LEU A 16 10.26 4.20 -7.34
CA LEU A 16 10.22 2.83 -7.87
C LEU A 16 9.09 2.66 -8.87
N SER A 17 9.29 1.83 -9.89
CA SER A 17 8.21 1.44 -10.78
C SER A 17 7.14 0.65 -10.02
N THR A 18 5.90 0.71 -10.50
CA THR A 18 4.77 -0.04 -9.94
C THR A 18 5.07 -1.53 -9.80
N ALA A 19 5.73 -2.13 -10.80
CA ALA A 19 6.13 -3.53 -10.76
C ALA A 19 7.08 -3.84 -9.59
N VAL A 20 8.04 -2.94 -9.30
CA VAL A 20 8.98 -3.11 -8.18
C VAL A 20 8.27 -2.90 -6.84
N GLN A 21 7.37 -1.92 -6.74
CA GLN A 21 6.56 -1.73 -5.54
C GLN A 21 5.71 -2.97 -5.23
N VAL A 22 5.06 -3.56 -6.24
CA VAL A 22 4.33 -4.83 -6.09
C VAL A 22 5.26 -5.96 -5.64
N ALA A 23 6.41 -6.13 -6.30
CA ALA A 23 7.36 -7.18 -5.96
C ALA A 23 7.89 -7.09 -4.52
N ILE A 24 7.99 -5.87 -3.98
CA ILE A 24 8.43 -5.65 -2.59
C ILE A 24 7.27 -5.81 -1.59
N SER A 25 6.09 -5.27 -1.92
CA SER A 25 4.95 -5.23 -0.98
C SER A 25 4.14 -6.52 -0.93
N PHE A 26 3.99 -7.22 -2.06
CA PHE A 26 3.13 -8.39 -2.14
C PHE A 26 3.60 -9.57 -1.28
N PRO A 27 4.88 -10.00 -1.32
CA PRO A 27 5.32 -11.15 -0.53
C PRO A 27 5.06 -11.02 0.97
N PRO A 28 5.45 -9.93 1.66
CA PRO A 28 5.19 -9.83 3.10
C PRO A 28 3.69 -9.75 3.41
N LEU A 29 2.88 -9.05 2.61
CA LEU A 29 1.43 -8.98 2.82
C LEU A 29 0.76 -10.34 2.65
N ALA A 30 1.11 -11.08 1.61
CA ALA A 30 0.58 -12.41 1.36
C ALA A 30 0.96 -13.41 2.46
N ILE A 31 2.21 -13.35 2.94
CA ILE A 31 2.69 -14.19 4.04
C ILE A 31 1.96 -13.85 5.34
N LEU A 32 1.78 -12.56 5.66
CA LEU A 32 1.07 -12.13 6.87
C LEU A 32 -0.37 -12.61 6.86
N LEU A 33 -1.07 -12.47 5.74
CA LEU A 33 -2.45 -12.91 5.60
C LEU A 33 -2.58 -14.42 5.60
N PHE A 34 -1.66 -15.14 4.95
CA PHE A 34 -1.57 -16.59 5.06
C PHE A 34 -1.40 -17.03 6.52
N ALA A 35 -0.46 -16.43 7.24
CA ALA A 35 -0.19 -16.75 8.64
C ALA A 35 -1.37 -16.40 9.56
N ALA A 36 -2.07 -15.28 9.30
CA ALA A 36 -3.29 -14.92 10.00
C ALA A 36 -4.40 -15.95 9.75
N ASN A 37 -4.61 -16.35 8.50
CA ASN A 37 -5.62 -17.34 8.15
C ASN A 37 -5.32 -18.72 8.76
N LEU A 38 -4.05 -19.15 8.78
CA LEU A 38 -3.65 -20.44 9.33
C LEU A 38 -3.60 -20.46 10.86
N GLY A 39 -3.10 -19.39 11.49
CA GLY A 39 -2.91 -19.32 12.94
C GLY A 39 -4.20 -18.95 13.68
N PRO A 40 -4.49 -17.66 13.88
CA PRO A 40 -5.62 -17.22 14.69
C PRO A 40 -7.00 -17.61 14.12
N PHE A 41 -7.15 -17.68 12.79
CA PHE A 41 -8.43 -18.07 12.18
C PHE A 41 -8.58 -19.58 11.97
N ASN A 42 -7.53 -20.37 12.24
CA ASN A 42 -7.49 -21.83 12.13
C ASN A 42 -8.15 -22.37 10.84
N GLN A 43 -7.94 -21.69 9.72
CA GLN A 43 -8.54 -22.08 8.44
C GLN A 43 -7.77 -23.25 7.81
N PRO A 44 -8.45 -24.08 6.99
CA PRO A 44 -7.80 -25.13 6.21
C PRO A 44 -6.64 -24.57 5.37
N LEU A 45 -5.51 -25.28 5.33
CA LEU A 45 -4.27 -24.83 4.70
C LEU A 45 -4.48 -24.27 3.28
N TRP A 46 -5.25 -24.98 2.45
CA TRP A 46 -5.52 -24.55 1.07
C TRP A 46 -6.27 -23.21 1.00
N ARG A 47 -7.20 -22.97 1.93
CA ARG A 47 -7.93 -21.69 2.03
C ARG A 47 -7.00 -20.58 2.48
N SER A 48 -6.14 -20.86 3.46
CA SER A 48 -5.14 -19.89 3.92
C SER A 48 -4.18 -19.47 2.80
N ILE A 49 -3.78 -20.40 1.93
CA ILE A 49 -2.97 -20.09 0.74
C ILE A 49 -3.77 -19.18 -0.21
N LEU A 50 -5.01 -19.55 -0.52
CA LEU A 50 -5.85 -18.77 -1.42
C LEU A 50 -6.12 -17.35 -0.89
N TYR A 51 -6.47 -17.21 0.39
CA TYR A 51 -6.69 -15.92 1.03
C TYR A 51 -5.39 -15.11 1.11
N GLY A 52 -4.25 -15.73 1.44
CA GLY A 52 -2.96 -15.05 1.41
C GLY A 52 -2.66 -14.41 0.05
N ILE A 53 -2.93 -15.10 -1.05
CA ILE A 53 -2.72 -14.57 -2.40
C ILE A 53 -3.76 -13.50 -2.77
N LEU A 54 -5.05 -13.79 -2.59
CA LEU A 54 -6.13 -12.89 -3.01
C LEU A 54 -6.16 -11.61 -2.16
N GLU A 55 -6.21 -11.75 -0.84
CA GLU A 55 -6.22 -10.61 0.09
C GLU A 55 -4.88 -9.87 0.03
N GLY A 56 -3.76 -10.59 -0.14
CA GLY A 56 -2.43 -9.99 -0.32
C GLY A 56 -2.37 -9.12 -1.58
N GLY A 57 -2.98 -9.59 -2.67
CA GLY A 57 -3.10 -8.82 -3.91
C GLY A 57 -3.95 -7.57 -3.73
N VAL A 58 -5.10 -7.69 -3.07
CA VAL A 58 -5.98 -6.54 -2.78
C VAL A 58 -5.29 -5.50 -1.90
N LEU A 59 -4.67 -5.92 -0.79
CA LEU A 59 -3.95 -5.00 0.11
C LEU A 59 -2.77 -4.33 -0.58
N THR A 60 -2.05 -5.06 -1.43
CA THR A 60 -0.98 -4.49 -2.25
C THR A 60 -1.54 -3.42 -3.19
N GLY A 61 -2.62 -3.72 -3.91
CA GLY A 61 -3.31 -2.74 -4.77
C GLY A 61 -3.75 -1.48 -4.02
N LEU A 62 -4.31 -1.64 -2.83
CA LEU A 62 -4.71 -0.53 -1.96
C LEU A 62 -3.50 0.31 -1.51
N LEU A 63 -2.40 -0.33 -1.09
CA LEU A 63 -1.17 0.35 -0.70
C LEU A 63 -0.59 1.20 -1.84
N LEU A 64 -0.54 0.64 -3.04
CA LEU A 64 -0.07 1.34 -4.23
C LEU A 64 -1.00 2.50 -4.62
N THR A 65 -2.32 2.28 -4.54
CA THR A 65 -3.32 3.33 -4.81
C THR A 65 -3.18 4.48 -3.82
N ALA A 66 -3.04 4.19 -2.53
CA ALA A 66 -2.81 5.21 -1.50
C ALA A 66 -1.50 5.97 -1.76
N THR A 67 -0.42 5.27 -2.13
CA THR A 67 0.86 5.88 -2.50
C THR A 67 0.70 6.82 -3.71
N ALA A 68 -0.04 6.39 -4.74
CA ALA A 68 -0.32 7.20 -5.91
C ALA A 68 -1.19 8.44 -5.59
N SER A 69 -2.21 8.28 -4.75
CA SER A 69 -3.06 9.38 -4.28
C SER A 69 -2.27 10.42 -3.47
N GLU A 70 -1.42 9.97 -2.54
CA GLU A 70 -0.52 10.84 -1.79
C GLU A 70 0.45 11.59 -2.70
N ARG A 71 1.00 10.92 -3.72
CA ARG A 71 1.84 11.55 -4.75
C ARG A 71 1.06 12.59 -5.57
N ALA A 72 -0.18 12.29 -5.95
CA ALA A 72 -1.03 13.18 -6.75
C ALA A 72 -1.43 14.44 -5.98
N LYS A 73 -1.88 14.30 -4.73
CA LYS A 73 -2.21 15.40 -3.83
C LYS A 73 -1.04 16.38 -3.62
N ARG A 74 0.19 15.86 -3.67
CA ARG A 74 1.41 16.69 -3.55
C ARG A 74 1.77 17.40 -4.85
N ARG A 75 1.36 16.87 -6.00
CA ARG A 75 1.57 17.49 -7.32
C ARG A 75 0.55 18.58 -7.62
N ASN A 76 -0.66 18.49 -7.06
CA ASN A 76 -1.71 19.51 -7.15
C ASN A 76 -2.08 20.08 -5.76
N PRO A 77 -1.33 21.05 -5.23
CA PRO A 77 -1.69 21.75 -3.98
C PRO A 77 -2.96 22.62 -4.09
N GLU A 78 -3.41 22.92 -5.31
CA GLU A 78 -4.42 23.95 -5.63
C GLU A 78 -5.87 23.55 -5.27
N GLU A 79 -6.19 22.28 -5.02
CA GLU A 79 -7.57 21.84 -4.69
C GLU A 79 -7.96 22.05 -3.21
N GLY A 80 -7.03 22.48 -2.35
CA GLY A 80 -7.29 22.75 -0.93
C GLY A 80 -7.69 24.20 -0.62
N SER A 81 -7.70 25.10 -1.60
CA SER A 81 -7.98 26.53 -1.41
C SER A 81 -9.42 26.94 -1.75
N ASN A 82 -10.21 26.06 -2.36
CA ASN A 82 -11.57 26.36 -2.81
C ASN A 82 -12.65 25.70 -1.93
N GLN A 83 -12.52 25.87 -0.61
CA GLN A 83 -13.59 25.54 0.34
C GLN A 83 -14.28 26.85 0.76
N PRO A 84 -15.51 27.13 0.29
CA PRO A 84 -16.24 28.33 0.70
C PRO A 84 -16.55 28.23 2.19
N ARG A 85 -16.26 29.32 2.91
CA ARG A 85 -16.48 29.49 4.35
C ARG A 85 -17.96 29.45 4.71
#